data_AF-A9HBT7-F1
#
_entry.id   AF-A9HBT7-F1
#
_cell.length_a   1.000
_cell.length_b   1.000
_cell.length_c   1.000
_cell.angle_alpha   90.00
_cell.angle_beta   90.00
_cell.angle_gamma   90.00
#
_symmetry.space_group_name_H-M   'P 1'
#
loop_
_entity.id
_entity.type
_entity.pdbx_description
1 polymer ?
#
loop_
_entity_poly.entity_id
_entity_poly.type
_entity_poly.pdbx_seq_one_letter_code
_entity_poly.pdbx_strand_id
1 'polypeptide(L)'
;MNATDVNDEVQKDGALPAPPAIWRQSDGSPVSCQDKIRVLAENYAELCDVMRDAFEDAVLIGVDEDEMRRIISGIVAALRSPRS
;
A
#
# COMPACT_ATOMS: atom_id res chain seq x y z
N MET A 1 -23.39 22.92 -20.25
CA MET A 1 -22.52 23.53 -19.23
C MET A 1 -23.19 23.37 -17.88
N ASN A 2 -22.69 22.64 -16.88
CA ASN A 2 -21.52 21.76 -16.78
C ASN A 2 -21.96 20.51 -16.01
N ALA A 3 -21.49 19.36 -16.48
CA ALA A 3 -21.48 18.14 -15.71
C ALA A 3 -20.37 18.29 -14.66
N THR A 4 -20.74 18.28 -13.39
CA THR A 4 -19.84 17.85 -12.34
C THR A 4 -20.62 16.79 -11.58
N ASP A 5 -20.79 15.65 -12.25
CA ASP A 5 -21.15 14.40 -11.61
C ASP A 5 -20.07 14.12 -10.56
N VAL A 6 -20.50 14.26 -9.31
CA VAL A 6 -20.22 13.32 -8.21
C VAL A 6 -19.19 12.25 -8.56
N ASN A 7 -17.97 12.43 -8.06
CA ASN A 7 -17.06 11.31 -7.89
C ASN A 7 -17.51 10.54 -6.63
N ASP A 8 -18.65 9.85 -6.77
CA ASP A 8 -19.06 8.74 -5.93
C ASP A 8 -18.13 7.56 -6.24
N GLU A 9 -16.88 7.63 -5.76
CA GLU A 9 -16.11 6.41 -5.55
C GLU A 9 -16.62 5.78 -4.27
N VAL A 10 -17.68 4.99 -4.45
CA VAL A 10 -18.20 4.00 -3.51
C VAL A 10 -17.00 3.36 -2.79
N GLN A 11 -16.86 3.67 -1.49
CA GLN A 11 -15.99 2.93 -0.59
C GLN A 11 -16.41 1.47 -0.67
N LYS A 12 -15.63 0.67 -1.39
CA LYS A 12 -15.75 -0.79 -1.39
C LYS A 12 -15.03 -1.29 -0.16
N ASP A 13 -15.82 -1.66 0.84
CA ASP A 13 -15.38 -2.25 2.10
C ASP A 13 -14.33 -3.36 1.86
N GLY A 14 -13.14 -3.18 2.44
CA GLY A 14 -12.10 -4.21 2.55
C GLY A 14 -10.95 -4.18 1.53
N ALA A 15 -11.00 -3.39 0.47
CA ALA A 15 -9.92 -3.37 -0.53
C ALA A 15 -8.78 -2.39 -0.14
N LEU A 16 -7.54 -2.87 -0.16
CA LEU A 16 -6.34 -2.02 -0.06
C LEU A 16 -6.29 -1.03 -1.24
N PRO A 17 -5.69 0.16 -1.04
CA PRO A 17 -5.62 1.18 -2.09
C PRO A 17 -4.86 0.68 -3.33
N ALA A 18 -5.07 1.35 -4.47
CA ALA A 18 -4.28 1.09 -5.68
C ALA A 18 -2.83 1.60 -5.51
N PRO A 19 -1.86 1.06 -6.27
CA PRO A 19 -0.51 1.59 -6.27
C PRO A 19 -0.49 3.07 -6.71
N PRO A 20 0.47 3.87 -6.23
CA PRO A 20 0.56 5.28 -6.56
C PRO A 20 0.79 5.52 -8.06
N ALA A 21 0.12 6.53 -8.60
CA ALA A 21 0.29 6.95 -10.00
C ALA A 21 1.68 7.53 -10.31
N ILE A 22 2.38 8.06 -9.30
CA ILE A 22 3.70 8.66 -9.42
C ILE A 22 4.60 8.16 -8.30
N TRP A 23 5.67 7.45 -8.68
CA TRP A 23 6.76 7.07 -7.79
C TRP A 23 7.86 8.13 -7.83
N ARG A 24 8.36 8.57 -6.67
CA ARG A 24 9.38 9.62 -6.59
C ARG A 24 10.76 9.05 -6.28
N GLN A 25 11.77 9.61 -6.93
CA GLN A 25 13.17 9.38 -6.64
C GLN A 25 13.60 10.21 -5.42
N SER A 26 14.83 9.98 -4.93
CA SER A 26 15.36 10.71 -3.76
C SER A 26 15.54 12.21 -3.98
N ASP A 27 15.61 12.66 -5.24
CA ASP A 27 15.64 14.08 -5.61
C ASP A 27 14.23 14.69 -5.80
N GLY A 28 13.17 13.90 -5.57
CA GLY A 28 11.77 14.30 -5.72
C GLY A 28 11.20 14.19 -7.15
N SER A 29 12.04 13.91 -8.14
CA SER A 29 11.60 13.72 -9.54
C SER A 29 10.86 12.39 -9.72
N PRO A 30 9.94 12.27 -10.69
CA PRO A 30 9.27 11.00 -10.98
C PRO A 30 10.24 9.94 -11.51
N VAL A 31 10.03 8.68 -11.12
CA VAL A 31 10.62 7.53 -11.81
C VAL A 31 10.01 7.48 -13.22
N SER A 32 10.82 7.59 -14.27
CA SER A 32 10.36 7.68 -15.66
C SER A 32 10.48 6.38 -16.45
N CYS A 33 11.29 5.44 -15.99
CA CYS A 33 11.51 4.15 -16.65
C CYS A 33 10.32 3.23 -16.43
N GLN A 34 9.64 2.83 -17.51
CA GLN A 34 8.43 1.99 -17.45
C GLN A 34 8.68 0.65 -16.77
N ASP A 35 9.80 -0.02 -17.04
CA ASP A 35 10.14 -1.29 -16.39
C ASP A 35 10.29 -1.15 -14.87
N LYS A 36 10.90 -0.05 -14.40
CA LYS A 36 11.00 0.22 -12.96
C LYS A 36 9.64 0.46 -12.33
N ILE A 37 8.77 1.21 -13.01
CA ILE A 37 7.40 1.45 -12.54
C ILE A 37 6.62 0.14 -12.46
N ARG A 38 6.75 -0.75 -13.47
CA ARG A 38 6.12 -2.07 -13.46
C ARG A 38 6.56 -2.88 -12.25
N VAL A 39 7.87 -2.98 -12.00
CA VAL A 39 8.41 -3.70 -10.84
C VAL A 39 7.91 -3.10 -9.52
N LEU A 40 7.82 -1.77 -9.41
CA LEU A 40 7.27 -1.13 -8.21
C LEU A 40 5.78 -1.44 -8.00
N ALA A 41 5.00 -1.52 -9.08
CA ALA A 41 3.59 -1.91 -9.03
C ALA A 41 3.41 -3.38 -8.63
N GLU A 42 4.25 -4.28 -9.16
CA GLU A 42 4.29 -5.70 -8.77
C GLU A 42 4.65 -5.85 -7.29
N ASN A 43 5.73 -5.21 -6.83
CA ASN A 43 6.12 -5.21 -5.42
C ASN A 43 5.02 -4.67 -4.50
N TYR A 44 4.29 -3.64 -4.93
CA TYR A 44 3.18 -3.08 -4.16
C TYR A 44 2.04 -4.09 -4.00
N ALA A 45 1.66 -4.77 -5.09
CA ALA A 45 0.61 -5.78 -5.07
C ALA A 45 1.00 -6.96 -4.16
N GLU A 46 2.23 -7.48 -4.31
CA GLU A 46 2.74 -8.56 -3.46
C GLU A 46 2.75 -8.17 -1.97
N LEU A 47 3.17 -6.94 -1.65
CA LEU A 47 3.16 -6.45 -0.27
C LEU A 47 1.74 -6.37 0.30
N CYS A 48 0.77 -5.93 -0.51
CA CYS A 48 -0.63 -5.88 -0.11
C CYS A 48 -1.17 -7.26 0.21
N ASP A 49 -0.86 -8.26 -0.62
CA ASP A 49 -1.28 -9.64 -0.41
C ASP A 49 -0.67 -10.21 0.88
N VAL A 50 0.65 -10.07 1.08
CA VAL A 50 1.33 -10.55 2.29
C VAL A 50 0.80 -9.87 3.56
N MET A 51 0.57 -8.55 3.51
CA MET A 51 0.03 -7.82 4.67
C MET A 51 -1.40 -8.22 5.00
N ARG A 52 -2.23 -8.47 3.98
CA ARG A 52 -3.61 -8.93 4.16
C ARG A 52 -3.64 -10.32 4.76
N ASP A 53 -2.90 -11.27 4.19
CA ASP A 53 -2.85 -12.64 4.69
C ASP A 53 -2.39 -12.68 6.15
N ALA A 54 -1.31 -11.95 6.48
CA ALA A 54 -0.82 -11.86 7.86
C ALA A 54 -1.84 -11.24 8.82
N PHE A 55 -2.59 -10.23 8.37
CA PHE A 55 -3.64 -9.60 9.17
C PHE A 55 -4.82 -10.54 9.38
N GLU A 56 -5.31 -11.19 8.32
CA GLU A 56 -6.42 -12.14 8.36
C GLU A 56 -6.11 -13.35 9.26
N ASP A 57 -4.90 -13.91 9.15
CA ASP A 57 -4.46 -15.02 10.00
C ASP A 57 -4.43 -14.64 11.49
N ALA A 58 -3.94 -13.43 11.81
CA ALA A 58 -3.89 -12.94 13.18
C ALA A 58 -5.30 -12.76 13.77
N VAL A 59 -6.20 -12.14 13.00
CA VAL A 59 -7.59 -11.93 13.41
C VAL A 59 -8.31 -13.27 13.57
N LEU A 60 -8.08 -14.24 12.68
CA LEU A 60 -8.69 -15.57 12.72
C LEU A 60 -8.38 -16.32 14.01
N ILE A 61 -7.17 -16.16 14.58
CA ILE A 61 -6.78 -16.79 15.85
C ILE A 61 -7.12 -15.94 17.09
N GLY A 62 -7.79 -14.80 16.91
CA GLY A 62 -8.32 -13.97 18.00
C GLY A 62 -7.41 -12.81 18.44
N VAL A 63 -6.47 -12.36 17.60
CA VAL A 63 -5.73 -11.12 17.85
C VAL A 63 -6.64 -9.91 17.58
N ASP A 64 -6.53 -8.89 18.43
CA ASP A 64 -7.22 -7.61 18.25
C ASP A 64 -6.75 -6.92 16.94
N GLU A 65 -7.69 -6.44 16.14
CA GLU A 65 -7.41 -5.83 14.84
C GLU A 65 -6.51 -4.59 14.96
N ASP A 66 -6.78 -3.72 15.93
CA ASP A 66 -6.02 -2.50 16.11
C ASP A 66 -4.60 -2.80 16.59
N GLU A 67 -4.43 -3.82 17.44
CA GLU A 67 -3.11 -4.29 17.85
C GLU A 67 -2.32 -4.84 16.66
N MET A 68 -2.92 -5.66 15.80
CA MET A 68 -2.23 -6.17 14.61
C MET A 68 -1.84 -5.04 13.65
N ARG A 69 -2.69 -4.02 13.47
CA ARG A 69 -2.36 -2.82 12.67
C ARG A 69 -1.15 -2.07 13.24
N ARG A 70 -1.05 -1.93 14.57
CA ARG A 70 0.10 -1.31 15.23
C ARG A 70 1.38 -2.11 15.01
N ILE A 71 1.31 -3.44 15.12
CA ILE A 71 2.46 -4.33 14.89
C ILE A 71 2.97 -4.19 13.46
N ILE A 72 2.10 -4.30 12.45
CA ILE A 72 2.48 -4.14 11.03
C ILE A 72 3.11 -2.76 10.80
N SER A 73 2.49 -1.70 11.34
CA SER A 73 3.01 -0.34 11.22
C SER A 73 4.40 -0.19 11.88
N GLY A 74 4.61 -0.85 13.02
CA GLY A 74 5.90 -0.89 13.71
C GLY A 74 7.00 -1.56 12.89
N ILE A 75 6.68 -2.63 12.15
CA ILE A 75 7.61 -3.30 11.24
C ILE A 75 8.03 -2.34 10.11
N VAL A 76 7.06 -1.65 9.48
CA VAL A 76 7.34 -0.67 8.42
C VAL A 76 8.22 0.47 8.94
N ALA A 77 7.95 0.98 10.13
CA ALA A 77 8.74 2.04 10.76
C ALA A 77 10.19 1.62 11.08
N ALA A 78 10.44 0.33 11.28
CA ALA A 78 11.75 -0.21 11.58
C ALA A 78 12.60 -0.54 10.34
N LEU A 79 12.05 -0.41 9.12
CA LEU A 79 12.77 -0.68 7.88
C LEU A 79 14.00 0.24 7.77
N ARG A 80 15.17 -0.37 7.58
CA ARG A 80 16.42 0.36 7.41
C ARG A 80 16.69 0.65 5.94
N SER A 81 17.27 1.81 5.67
CA SER A 81 17.78 2.11 4.34
C SER A 81 18.88 1.11 3.97
N PRO A 82 18.83 0.47 2.78
CA PRO A 82 19.90 -0.42 2.32
C PRO A 82 21.20 0.33 1.98
N ARG A 83 21.22 1.66 2.10
CA ARG A 83 22.39 2.52 1.88
C ARG A 83 23.13 2.88 3.18
N SER A 84 22.92 2.12 4.26
CA SER A 84 23.59 2.30 5.56
C SER A 84 25.01 1.74 5.56
#